data_AF-A0A144J2U6-F1
#
_entry.id   AF-A0A144J2U6-F1
#
_cell.length_a   1.000
_cell.length_b   1.000
_cell.length_c   1.000
_cell.angle_alpha   90.00
_cell.angle_beta   90.00
_cell.angle_gamma   90.00
#
_symmetry.space_group_name_H-M   'P 1'
#
loop_
_entity.id
_entity.type
_entity.pdbx_description
1 polymer ?
#
loop_
_entity_poly.entity_id
_entity_poly.type
_entity_poly.pdbx_seq_one_letter_code
_entity_poly.pdbx_strand_id
1 'polypeptide(L)'
;MSDSSAGPVQSRPCCSARSRGQTGAALDLRRTYRTGRSRMSAVPMIDAQRLSLMLNELRLPTIKHIWGDFAAQADKEGWPASRFLAALAEHELAERDRRRIERHLAEAHLPAGKTLDCFAFDAVPMISKAQVMALCAGDGWLEQGANLILFGPPGGGKTHLAAAMGLALVERGWRVLFTRTSDLVQRLQVARRELALESAMARLDKYHLLILDDFAYVSRDQAETSVLFELISARYERRSLLITANQPFGEWNRVFPDPAMTLAAVDRLVHHATIFEMNVESYRRRTAQARRTGAGRPPAYTTPKVLETIRDNQDENDDLASDNQNRH
;
A
#
# COMPACT_ATOMS: atom_id res chain seq x y z
N MET A 1 41.25 -34.29 -30.73
CA MET A 1 42.47 -34.16 -29.92
C MET A 1 41.99 -33.80 -28.52
N SER A 2 41.55 -34.82 -27.75
CA SER A 2 42.36 -35.60 -26.78
C SER A 2 42.59 -34.77 -25.51
N ASP A 3 42.28 -35.18 -24.28
CA ASP A 3 41.80 -36.43 -23.67
C ASP A 3 41.40 -36.05 -22.22
N SER A 4 40.26 -36.48 -21.67
CA SER A 4 40.04 -37.70 -20.87
C SER A 4 40.56 -37.73 -19.43
N SER A 5 39.71 -38.34 -18.58
CA SER A 5 39.89 -38.91 -17.22
C SER A 5 39.53 -38.01 -16.02
N ALA A 6 38.44 -38.22 -15.26
CA ALA A 6 37.80 -39.41 -14.66
C ALA A 6 38.57 -40.01 -13.47
N GLY A 7 37.98 -39.96 -12.26
CA GLY A 7 38.38 -40.75 -11.10
C GLY A 7 37.76 -40.28 -9.76
N PRO A 8 37.49 -41.15 -8.77
CA PRO A 8 36.12 -41.31 -8.25
C PRO A 8 35.91 -41.29 -6.72
N VAL A 9 34.61 -41.21 -6.36
CA VAL A 9 33.85 -41.86 -5.27
C VAL A 9 34.62 -42.61 -4.17
N GLN A 10 34.37 -42.25 -2.90
CA GLN A 10 34.49 -43.17 -1.77
C GLN A 10 33.27 -43.08 -0.83
N SER A 11 32.49 -44.17 -0.85
CA SER A 11 31.51 -44.55 0.15
C SER A 11 31.95 -45.90 0.73
N ARG A 12 31.80 -46.09 2.05
CA ARG A 12 31.72 -47.37 2.80
C ARG A 12 31.81 -47.11 4.32
N PRO A 13 31.41 -48.05 5.21
CA PRO A 13 30.70 -49.30 4.96
C PRO A 13 29.44 -49.52 5.85
N CYS A 14 28.55 -50.33 5.30
CA CYS A 14 27.54 -51.10 6.00
C CYS A 14 28.22 -52.26 6.76
N CYS A 15 27.89 -52.48 8.04
CA CYS A 15 28.32 -53.65 8.80
C CYS A 15 27.10 -54.47 9.22
N SER A 16 27.08 -55.70 8.72
CA SER A 16 26.15 -56.78 9.02
C SER A 16 26.65 -57.66 10.17
N ALA A 17 25.76 -58.06 11.09
CA ALA A 17 25.84 -59.32 11.84
C ALA A 17 24.45 -59.62 12.45
N ARG A 18 23.61 -60.46 11.83
CA ARG A 18 23.43 -61.91 12.06
C ARG A 18 22.96 -62.34 13.47
N SER A 19 21.64 -62.60 13.53
CA SER A 19 20.95 -63.86 13.90
C SER A 19 21.18 -64.57 15.25
N ARG A 20 20.03 -64.96 15.83
CA ARG A 20 19.65 -66.16 16.64
C ARG A 20 19.01 -65.67 17.96
N GLY A 21 17.80 -66.07 18.38
CA GLY A 21 16.87 -67.11 17.95
C GLY A 21 16.26 -67.74 19.21
N GLN A 22 14.92 -67.72 19.33
CA GLN A 22 14.06 -68.55 20.21
C GLN A 22 14.27 -68.35 21.73
N THR A 23 13.32 -68.46 22.65
CA THR A 23 12.11 -69.27 22.88
C THR A 23 11.24 -68.48 23.89
N GLY A 24 9.91 -68.38 23.79
CA GLY A 24 9.01 -69.39 24.32
C GLY A 24 8.87 -69.32 25.86
N ALA A 25 7.89 -68.58 26.36
CA ALA A 25 7.29 -68.80 27.69
C ALA A 25 5.94 -68.06 27.78
N ALA A 26 4.86 -68.77 27.45
CA ALA A 26 3.52 -68.44 27.89
C ALA A 26 3.40 -68.85 29.36
N LEU A 27 3.02 -67.91 30.23
CA LEU A 27 2.45 -68.21 31.55
C LEU A 27 1.38 -67.18 31.86
N ASP A 28 0.15 -67.66 31.71
CA ASP A 28 -1.10 -67.13 32.21
C ASP A 28 -1.00 -66.88 33.72
N LEU A 29 -1.44 -65.70 34.18
CA LEU A 29 -1.95 -65.49 35.53
C LEU A 29 -2.64 -64.13 35.63
N ARG A 30 -3.96 -64.19 35.41
CA ARG A 30 -5.01 -63.43 36.10
C ARG A 30 -4.49 -62.41 37.14
N ARG A 31 -4.63 -61.12 36.86
CA ARG A 31 -4.62 -60.09 37.90
C ARG A 31 -5.61 -58.97 37.60
N THR A 32 -6.82 -59.19 38.11
CA THR A 32 -7.76 -58.18 38.63
C THR A 32 -7.88 -56.87 37.84
N TYR A 33 -8.97 -56.77 37.08
CA TYR A 33 -9.59 -55.49 36.73
C TYR A 33 -9.96 -54.75 38.02
N ARG A 34 -9.05 -53.92 38.52
CA ARG A 34 -9.41 -52.84 39.44
C ARG A 34 -10.09 -51.78 38.59
N THR A 35 -11.43 -51.77 38.65
CA THR A 35 -12.27 -50.61 38.36
C THR A 35 -11.89 -49.47 39.31
N GLY A 36 -10.75 -48.85 39.01
CA GLY A 36 -10.40 -47.54 39.53
C GLY A 36 -11.34 -46.54 38.88
N ARG A 37 -12.39 -46.18 39.61
CA ARG A 37 -13.18 -44.98 39.40
C ARG A 37 -12.21 -43.82 39.16
N SER A 38 -11.94 -43.52 37.89
CA SER A 38 -11.15 -42.37 37.51
C SER A 38 -11.95 -41.18 38.01
N ARG A 39 -11.54 -40.62 39.16
CA ARG A 39 -11.93 -39.27 39.52
C ARG A 39 -11.61 -38.46 38.28
N MET A 40 -12.64 -37.90 37.64
CA MET A 40 -12.45 -36.74 36.78
C MET A 40 -11.65 -35.77 37.63
N SER A 41 -10.34 -35.75 37.41
CA SER A 41 -9.46 -34.77 38.01
C SER A 41 -10.05 -33.44 37.56
N ALA A 42 -10.60 -32.69 38.51
CA ALA A 42 -11.05 -31.34 38.27
C ALA A 42 -9.93 -30.65 37.50
N VAL A 43 -10.21 -30.27 36.25
CA VAL A 43 -9.29 -29.48 35.45
C VAL A 43 -8.89 -28.32 36.35
N PRO A 44 -7.60 -28.12 36.66
CA PRO A 44 -7.20 -27.05 37.55
C PRO A 44 -7.76 -25.77 36.94
N MET A 45 -8.66 -25.09 37.68
CA MET A 45 -9.12 -23.76 37.29
C MET A 45 -7.87 -22.92 37.13
N ILE A 46 -7.51 -22.63 35.89
CA ILE A 46 -6.40 -21.73 35.58
C ILE A 46 -6.77 -20.41 36.26
N ASP A 47 -5.89 -19.93 37.14
CA ASP A 47 -6.04 -18.63 37.76
C ASP A 47 -5.95 -17.57 36.66
N ALA A 48 -7.11 -17.18 36.14
CA ALA A 48 -7.27 -16.23 35.04
C ALA A 48 -6.61 -14.88 35.36
N GLN A 49 -6.54 -14.51 36.64
CA GLN A 49 -5.90 -13.27 37.08
C GLN A 49 -4.38 -13.39 37.00
N ARG A 50 -3.81 -14.50 37.50
CA ARG A 50 -2.37 -14.78 37.38
C ARG A 50 -1.94 -14.87 35.92
N LEU A 51 -2.70 -15.56 35.07
CA LEU A 51 -2.42 -15.65 33.64
C LEU A 51 -2.42 -14.26 32.98
N SER A 52 -3.39 -13.40 33.33
CA SER A 52 -3.47 -12.03 32.81
C SER A 52 -2.27 -11.17 33.19
N LEU A 53 -1.71 -11.35 34.41
CA LEU A 53 -0.49 -10.67 34.84
C LEU A 53 0.74 -11.16 34.06
N MET A 54 0.88 -12.47 33.89
CA MET A 54 1.98 -13.07 33.11
C MET A 54 1.95 -12.62 31.64
N LEU A 55 0.76 -12.58 31.02
CA LEU A 55 0.60 -12.13 29.64
C LEU A 55 0.91 -10.64 29.45
N ASN A 56 0.63 -9.80 30.46
CA ASN A 56 1.04 -8.40 30.45
C ASN A 56 2.57 -8.26 30.47
N GLU A 57 3.26 -9.01 31.33
CA GLU A 57 4.72 -8.96 31.46
C GLU A 57 5.42 -9.45 30.18
N LEU A 58 4.87 -10.49 29.55
CA LEU A 58 5.31 -11.00 28.24
C LEU A 58 4.95 -10.09 27.06
N ARG A 59 4.21 -8.99 27.30
CA ARG A 59 3.69 -8.07 26.28
C ARG A 59 2.85 -8.77 25.21
N LEU A 60 1.94 -9.65 25.63
CA LEU A 60 1.01 -10.40 24.77
C LEU A 60 -0.44 -9.87 24.95
N PRO A 61 -0.73 -8.62 24.53
CA PRO A 61 -2.02 -8.00 24.75
C PRO A 61 -3.15 -8.71 23.99
N THR A 62 -2.90 -9.25 22.80
CA THR A 62 -3.94 -9.90 22.00
C THR A 62 -4.37 -11.19 22.65
N ILE A 63 -3.41 -12.05 23.02
CA ILE A 63 -3.68 -13.30 23.75
C ILE A 63 -4.46 -13.01 25.03
N LYS A 64 -4.08 -11.98 25.79
CA LYS A 64 -4.79 -11.59 27.01
C LYS A 64 -6.29 -11.30 26.78
N HIS A 65 -6.66 -10.79 25.61
CA HIS A 65 -8.05 -10.52 25.26
C HIS A 65 -8.79 -11.75 24.73
N ILE A 66 -8.14 -12.61 23.93
CA ILE A 66 -8.81 -13.69 23.19
C ILE A 66 -8.71 -15.08 23.84
N TRP A 67 -7.81 -15.29 24.81
CA TRP A 67 -7.48 -16.63 25.31
C TRP A 67 -8.68 -17.37 25.90
N GLY A 68 -9.62 -16.67 26.55
CA GLY A 68 -10.80 -17.28 27.17
C GLY A 68 -11.75 -17.90 26.14
N ASP A 69 -12.04 -17.16 25.07
CA ASP A 69 -12.93 -17.62 23.99
C ASP A 69 -12.29 -18.79 23.22
N PHE A 70 -10.99 -18.70 22.94
CA PHE A 70 -10.25 -19.77 22.29
C PHE A 70 -10.11 -21.02 23.16
N ALA A 71 -10.00 -20.88 24.48
CA ALA A 71 -9.95 -22.01 25.40
C ALA A 71 -11.30 -22.76 25.40
N ALA A 72 -12.42 -22.02 25.49
CA ALA A 72 -13.75 -22.60 25.41
C ALA A 72 -14.00 -23.32 24.06
N GLN A 73 -13.51 -22.76 22.96
CA GLN A 73 -13.61 -23.39 21.64
C GLN A 73 -12.75 -24.66 21.54
N ALA A 74 -11.52 -24.62 22.05
CA ALA A 74 -10.61 -25.76 22.06
C ALA A 74 -11.18 -26.93 22.90
N ASP A 75 -11.80 -26.63 24.04
CA ASP A 75 -12.46 -27.61 24.89
C ASP A 75 -13.69 -28.23 24.20
N LYS A 76 -14.45 -27.43 23.45
CA LYS A 76 -15.64 -27.89 22.72
C LYS A 76 -15.30 -28.76 21.50
N GLU A 77 -14.27 -28.39 20.74
CA GLU A 77 -13.85 -29.09 19.52
C GLU A 77 -12.78 -30.17 19.77
N GLY A 78 -12.27 -30.29 21.01
CA GLY A 78 -11.25 -31.28 21.37
C GLY A 78 -9.90 -31.02 20.69
N TRP A 79 -9.47 -29.76 20.61
CA TRP A 79 -8.20 -29.42 19.95
C TRP A 79 -6.99 -29.97 20.72
N PRO A 80 -5.95 -30.47 20.02
CA PRO A 80 -4.69 -30.76 20.67
C PRO A 80 -4.05 -29.46 21.18
N ALA A 81 -3.38 -29.52 22.34
CA ALA A 81 -2.79 -28.35 22.98
C ALA A 81 -1.81 -27.58 22.06
N SER A 82 -1.12 -28.29 21.16
CA SER A 82 -0.25 -27.69 20.14
C SER A 82 -1.00 -26.78 19.18
N ARG A 83 -2.21 -27.18 18.74
CA ARG A 83 -3.05 -26.38 17.84
C ARG A 83 -3.60 -25.15 18.55
N PHE A 84 -4.02 -25.29 19.81
CA PHE A 84 -4.48 -24.16 20.61
C PHE A 84 -3.38 -23.09 20.78
N LEU A 85 -2.16 -23.51 21.14
CA LEU A 85 -1.03 -22.59 21.29
C LEU A 85 -0.65 -21.93 19.96
N ALA A 86 -0.64 -22.69 18.86
CA ALA A 86 -0.36 -22.16 17.53
C ALA A 86 -1.38 -21.09 17.13
N ALA A 87 -2.68 -21.36 17.32
CA ALA A 87 -3.74 -20.40 16.99
C ALA A 87 -3.62 -19.10 17.80
N LEU A 88 -3.35 -19.18 19.10
CA LEU A 88 -3.14 -17.98 19.93
C LEU A 88 -1.92 -17.17 19.47
N ALA A 89 -0.81 -17.85 19.15
CA ALA A 89 0.40 -17.20 18.67
C ALA A 89 0.19 -16.54 17.28
N GLU A 90 -0.51 -17.21 16.36
CA GLU A 90 -0.86 -16.66 15.05
C GLU A 90 -1.70 -15.39 15.17
N HIS A 91 -2.71 -15.39 16.04
CA HIS A 91 -3.52 -14.18 16.27
C HIS A 91 -2.72 -13.03 16.89
N GLU A 92 -1.81 -13.32 17.83
CA GLU A 92 -0.92 -12.30 18.39
C GLU A 92 0.01 -11.70 17.33
N LEU A 93 0.61 -12.54 16.48
CA LEU A 93 1.47 -12.10 15.39
C LEU A 93 0.70 -11.22 14.39
N ALA A 94 -0.46 -11.70 13.93
CA ALA A 94 -1.29 -10.96 12.98
C ALA A 94 -1.72 -9.58 13.53
N GLU A 95 -2.10 -9.52 14.80
CA GLU A 95 -2.52 -8.27 15.44
C GLU A 95 -1.33 -7.31 15.67
N ARG A 96 -0.13 -7.83 15.95
CA ARG A 96 1.10 -7.02 16.04
C ARG A 96 1.48 -6.45 14.68
N ASP A 97 1.39 -7.24 13.62
CA ASP A 97 1.67 -6.79 12.26
C ASP A 97 0.65 -5.74 11.82
N ARG A 98 -0.64 -5.95 12.10
CA ARG A 98 -1.70 -4.95 11.87
C ARG A 98 -1.39 -3.63 12.56
N ARG A 99 -1.11 -3.65 13.87
CA ARG A 99 -0.77 -2.43 14.65
C ARG A 99 0.51 -1.77 14.17
N ARG A 100 1.48 -2.54 13.67
CA ARG A 100 2.71 -2.02 13.07
C ARG A 100 2.39 -1.26 11.78
N ILE A 101 1.58 -1.86 10.89
CA ILE A 101 1.18 -1.24 9.61
C ILE A 101 0.34 0.01 9.88
N GLU A 102 -0.63 -0.03 10.80
CA GLU A 102 -1.46 1.12 11.16
C GLU A 102 -0.63 2.30 11.68
N ARG A 103 0.38 2.03 12.51
CA ARG A 103 1.30 3.06 12.97
C ARG A 103 2.12 3.65 11.84
N HIS A 104 2.65 2.81 10.95
CA HIS A 104 3.41 3.27 9.78
C HIS A 104 2.53 4.10 8.84
N LEU A 105 1.27 3.71 8.65
CA LEU A 105 0.29 4.45 7.85
C LEU A 105 -0.01 5.83 8.45
N ALA A 106 -0.20 5.90 9.77
CA ALA A 106 -0.39 7.16 10.48
C ALA A 106 0.86 8.06 10.39
N GLU A 107 2.06 7.48 10.52
CA GLU A 107 3.33 8.20 10.39
C GLU A 107 3.63 8.63 8.94
N ALA A 108 3.08 7.95 7.93
CA ALA A 108 3.40 8.21 6.53
C ALA A 108 2.79 9.51 5.98
N HIS A 109 1.77 10.08 6.62
CA HIS A 109 1.10 11.32 6.19
C HIS A 109 0.66 11.30 4.71
N LEU A 110 0.24 10.13 4.22
CA LEU A 110 -0.17 9.94 2.82
C LEU A 110 -1.53 10.62 2.55
N PRO A 111 -1.71 11.23 1.37
CA PRO A 111 -2.99 11.80 0.99
C PRO A 111 -4.03 10.70 0.74
N ALA A 112 -5.21 10.83 1.37
CA ALA A 112 -6.28 9.83 1.28
C ALA A 112 -6.81 9.62 -0.15
N GLY A 113 -7.21 8.38 -0.45
CA GLY A 113 -7.87 8.01 -1.71
C GLY A 113 -6.95 7.85 -2.92
N LYS A 114 -5.62 7.86 -2.74
CA LYS A 114 -4.65 7.68 -3.82
C LYS A 114 -4.05 6.28 -3.77
N THR A 115 -4.73 5.31 -4.37
CA THR A 115 -4.24 3.93 -4.52
C THR A 115 -3.77 3.70 -5.95
N LEU A 116 -3.04 2.59 -6.16
CA LEU A 116 -2.61 2.15 -7.49
C LEU A 116 -3.82 1.76 -8.36
N ASP A 117 -4.90 1.24 -7.76
CA ASP A 117 -6.11 0.84 -8.48
C ASP A 117 -6.90 2.04 -9.00
N CYS A 118 -6.89 3.16 -8.27
CA CYS A 118 -7.50 4.41 -8.73
C CYS A 118 -6.65 5.16 -9.78
N PHE A 119 -5.44 4.68 -10.08
CA PHE A 119 -4.57 5.31 -11.07
C PHE A 119 -4.86 4.76 -12.47
N ALA A 120 -5.28 5.65 -13.37
CA ALA A 120 -5.56 5.30 -14.77
C ALA A 120 -4.26 5.14 -15.57
N PHE A 121 -3.69 3.93 -15.55
CA PHE A 121 -2.49 3.60 -16.35
C PHE A 121 -2.70 3.79 -17.85
N ASP A 122 -3.93 3.59 -18.35
CA ASP A 122 -4.28 3.81 -19.76
C ASP A 122 -4.10 5.27 -20.19
N ALA A 123 -4.21 6.21 -19.25
CA ALA A 123 -3.97 7.61 -19.51
C ALA A 123 -2.48 7.97 -19.59
N VAL A 124 -1.57 7.08 -19.17
CA VAL A 124 -0.12 7.29 -19.12
C VAL A 124 0.60 6.08 -19.74
N PRO A 125 0.56 5.91 -21.08
CA PRO A 125 1.06 4.71 -21.74
C PRO A 125 2.58 4.52 -21.61
N MET A 126 3.32 5.57 -21.24
CA MET A 126 4.77 5.51 -21.00
C MET A 126 5.14 4.78 -19.70
N ILE A 127 4.20 4.60 -18.76
CA ILE A 127 4.47 3.91 -17.50
C ILE A 127 3.89 2.50 -17.56
N SER A 128 4.77 1.51 -17.52
CA SER A 128 4.35 0.11 -17.40
C SER A 128 3.82 -0.17 -15.99
N LYS A 129 2.55 -0.61 -15.90
CA LYS A 129 1.94 -1.07 -14.64
C LYS A 129 2.77 -2.18 -14.00
N ALA A 130 3.33 -3.09 -14.80
CA ALA A 130 4.15 -4.20 -14.29
C ALA A 130 5.42 -3.70 -13.60
N GLN A 131 6.08 -2.68 -14.19
CA GLN A 131 7.27 -2.08 -13.59
C GLN A 131 6.95 -1.36 -12.27
N VAL A 132 5.86 -0.60 -12.22
CA VAL A 132 5.42 0.06 -10.98
C VAL A 132 5.09 -0.98 -9.90
N MET A 133 4.38 -2.06 -10.25
CA MET A 133 4.06 -3.12 -9.30
C MET A 133 5.31 -3.84 -8.79
N ALA A 134 6.33 -4.04 -9.64
CA ALA A 134 7.62 -4.60 -9.24
C ALA A 134 8.36 -3.66 -8.28
N LEU A 135 8.34 -2.35 -8.50
CA LEU A 135 8.93 -1.38 -7.55
C LEU A 135 8.16 -1.31 -6.24
N CYS A 136 6.83 -1.34 -6.30
CA CYS A 136 5.97 -1.48 -5.11
C CYS A 136 6.21 -2.80 -4.39
N ALA A 137 6.88 -3.78 -5.03
CA ALA A 137 7.28 -4.99 -4.34
C ALA A 137 8.24 -4.70 -3.18
N GLY A 138 9.08 -3.67 -3.37
CA GLY A 138 10.08 -3.23 -2.40
C GLY A 138 11.33 -4.12 -2.37
N ASP A 139 11.38 -5.15 -3.20
CA ASP A 139 12.46 -6.14 -3.17
C ASP A 139 13.75 -5.55 -3.76
N GLY A 140 14.78 -5.43 -2.92
CA GLY A 140 16.14 -5.04 -3.30
C GLY A 140 16.42 -3.53 -3.38
N TRP A 141 15.59 -2.74 -4.07
CA TRP A 141 15.93 -1.35 -4.36
C TRP A 141 15.90 -0.43 -3.13
N LEU A 142 14.98 -0.66 -2.19
CA LEU A 142 14.89 0.10 -0.92
C LEU A 142 16.06 -0.20 0.02
N GLU A 143 16.57 -1.43 -0.01
CA GLU A 143 17.72 -1.85 0.79
C GLU A 143 19.05 -1.34 0.23
N GLN A 144 19.15 -1.25 -1.09
CA GLN A 144 20.29 -0.67 -1.81
C GLN A 144 20.33 0.86 -1.74
N GLY A 145 19.26 1.51 -1.25
CA GLY A 145 19.17 2.97 -1.22
C GLY A 145 18.98 3.59 -2.60
N ALA A 146 18.37 2.86 -3.55
CA ALA A 146 18.08 3.37 -4.88
C ALA A 146 16.95 4.42 -4.81
N ASN A 147 17.01 5.43 -5.67
CA ASN A 147 16.06 6.52 -5.73
C ASN A 147 15.02 6.32 -6.84
N LEU A 148 13.87 6.97 -6.70
CA LEU A 148 12.83 7.03 -7.71
C LEU A 148 12.56 8.48 -8.06
N ILE A 149 12.53 8.82 -9.33
CA ILE A 149 12.30 10.21 -9.77
C ILE A 149 11.18 10.23 -10.80
N LEU A 150 10.12 11.00 -10.52
CA LEU A 150 8.96 11.18 -11.38
C LEU A 150 8.99 12.58 -12.03
N PHE A 151 9.11 12.63 -13.35
CA PHE A 151 9.10 13.86 -14.16
C PHE A 151 7.80 14.03 -14.94
N GLY A 152 7.50 15.28 -15.30
CA GLY A 152 6.47 15.61 -16.28
C GLY A 152 5.71 16.90 -15.97
N PRO A 153 4.85 17.38 -16.88
CA PRO A 153 4.03 18.57 -16.66
C PRO A 153 3.09 18.47 -15.45
N PRO A 154 2.68 19.60 -14.86
CA PRO A 154 1.77 19.61 -13.72
C PRO A 154 0.41 18.98 -14.06
N GLY A 155 -0.08 18.16 -13.12
CA GLY A 155 -1.34 17.43 -13.27
C GLY A 155 -1.23 16.12 -14.07
N GLY A 156 -0.04 15.65 -14.43
CA GLY A 156 0.15 14.31 -15.01
C GLY A 156 -0.04 13.13 -14.04
N GLY A 157 -0.34 13.39 -12.76
CA GLY A 157 -0.57 12.32 -11.76
C GLY A 157 0.66 11.88 -10.96
N LYS A 158 1.82 12.55 -11.10
CA LYS A 158 3.06 12.25 -10.34
C LYS A 158 2.85 12.09 -8.83
N THR A 159 2.23 13.08 -8.19
CA THR A 159 1.91 13.03 -6.75
C THR A 159 0.95 11.89 -6.39
N HIS A 160 0.06 11.51 -7.32
CA HIS A 160 -0.83 10.36 -7.10
C HIS A 160 -0.02 9.07 -7.14
N LEU A 161 0.78 8.88 -8.19
CA LEU A 161 1.63 7.70 -8.32
C LEU A 161 2.59 7.56 -7.12
N ALA A 162 3.25 8.65 -6.72
CA ALA A 162 4.12 8.68 -5.55
C ALA A 162 3.39 8.25 -4.26
N ALA A 163 2.20 8.80 -4.00
CA ALA A 163 1.40 8.44 -2.84
C ALA A 163 0.90 6.99 -2.89
N ALA A 164 0.50 6.51 -4.07
CA ALA A 164 0.03 5.16 -4.28
C ALA A 164 1.15 4.12 -4.09
N MET A 165 2.35 4.41 -4.59
CA MET A 165 3.54 3.61 -4.31
C MET A 165 3.89 3.61 -2.83
N GLY A 166 3.83 4.79 -2.18
CA GLY A 166 4.04 4.91 -0.75
C GLY A 166 3.07 4.06 0.08
N LEU A 167 1.79 4.06 -0.28
CA LEU A 167 0.78 3.23 0.38
C LEU A 167 1.07 1.74 0.23
N ALA A 168 1.34 1.27 -1.00
CA ALA A 168 1.64 -0.14 -1.26
C ALA A 168 2.88 -0.63 -0.50
N LEU A 169 3.88 0.25 -0.31
CA LEU A 169 5.07 -0.07 0.48
C LEU A 169 4.79 -0.11 1.99
N VAL A 170 3.93 0.79 2.49
CA VAL A 170 3.51 0.79 3.90
C VAL A 170 2.71 -0.48 4.23
N GLU A 171 1.84 -0.93 3.33
CA GLU A 171 1.08 -2.18 3.48
C GLU A 171 2.00 -3.41 3.56
N ARG A 172 3.18 -3.34 2.93
CA ARG A 172 4.24 -4.36 3.04
C ARG A 172 5.12 -4.22 4.28
N GLY A 173 4.83 -3.26 5.16
CA GLY A 173 5.52 -3.07 6.44
C GLY A 173 6.74 -2.16 6.38
N TRP A 174 6.99 -1.48 5.25
CA TRP A 174 8.04 -0.47 5.11
C TRP A 174 7.61 0.86 5.76
N ARG A 175 8.59 1.58 6.30
CA ARG A 175 8.36 2.93 6.85
C ARG A 175 8.58 3.96 5.77
N VAL A 176 7.51 4.65 5.39
CA VAL A 176 7.51 5.69 4.37
C VAL A 176 7.08 7.00 5.01
N LEU A 177 7.61 8.13 4.54
CA LEU A 177 7.12 9.46 4.91
C LEU A 177 6.82 10.26 3.63
N PHE A 178 5.60 10.77 3.52
CA PHE A 178 5.20 11.70 2.47
C PHE A 178 5.23 13.13 2.99
N THR A 179 5.94 14.01 2.29
CA THR A 179 5.99 15.43 2.63
C THR A 179 6.20 16.28 1.39
N ARG A 180 5.72 17.53 1.43
CA ARG A 180 6.09 18.52 0.43
C ARG A 180 7.52 18.96 0.67
N THR A 181 8.28 19.10 -0.41
CA THR A 181 9.70 19.47 -0.32
C THR A 181 9.87 20.82 0.40
N SER A 182 9.00 21.80 0.13
CA SER A 182 8.99 23.11 0.81
C SER A 182 8.84 22.98 2.33
N ASP A 183 7.88 22.18 2.79
CA ASP A 183 7.53 22.06 4.20
C ASP A 183 8.66 21.35 4.98
N LEU A 184 9.28 20.36 4.34
CA LEU A 184 10.43 19.66 4.92
C LEU A 184 11.64 20.59 5.04
N VAL A 185 11.95 21.33 3.97
CA VAL A 185 13.08 22.27 3.96
C VAL A 185 12.88 23.33 5.04
N GLN A 186 11.68 23.90 5.17
CA GLN A 186 11.37 24.86 6.23
C GLN A 186 11.57 24.28 7.64
N ARG A 187 11.10 23.04 7.90
CA ARG A 187 11.31 22.37 9.19
C ARG A 187 12.79 22.16 9.49
N LEU A 188 13.56 21.76 8.49
CA LEU A 188 15.00 21.55 8.64
C LEU A 188 15.76 22.89 8.80
N GLN A 189 15.30 23.98 8.17
CA GLN A 189 15.84 25.32 8.42
C GLN A 189 15.68 25.74 9.88
N VAL A 190 14.49 25.55 10.44
CA VAL A 190 14.23 25.85 11.85
C VAL A 190 15.13 25.01 12.74
N ALA A 191 15.22 23.70 12.49
CA ALA A 191 16.11 22.80 13.22
C ALA A 191 17.59 23.21 13.13
N ARG A 192 18.03 23.73 11.97
CA ARG A 192 19.39 24.26 11.80
C ARG A 192 19.64 25.50 12.65
N ARG A 193 18.68 26.43 12.72
CA ARG A 193 18.77 27.63 13.57
C ARG A 193 18.78 27.28 15.06
N GLU A 194 18.09 26.22 15.44
CA GLU A 194 18.04 25.68 16.81
C GLU A 194 19.19 24.73 17.15
N LEU A 195 20.18 24.55 16.25
CA LEU A 195 21.31 23.61 16.39
C LEU A 195 20.86 22.14 16.60
N ALA A 196 19.66 21.79 16.16
CA ALA A 196 19.05 20.47 16.27
C ALA A 196 18.98 19.71 14.93
N LEU A 197 19.73 20.14 13.92
CA LEU A 197 19.69 19.58 12.56
C LEU A 197 20.03 18.09 12.50
N GLU A 198 21.10 17.68 13.19
CA GLU A 198 21.51 16.26 13.25
C GLU A 198 20.40 15.38 13.82
N SER A 199 19.72 15.84 14.88
CA SER A 199 18.61 15.12 15.48
C SER A 199 17.42 15.00 14.51
N ALA A 200 17.15 16.04 13.72
CA ALA A 200 16.10 16.04 12.72
C ALA A 200 16.43 15.07 11.57
N MET A 201 17.69 15.06 11.11
CA MET A 201 18.16 14.12 10.09
C MET A 201 18.12 12.67 10.59
N ALA A 202 18.55 12.41 11.83
CA ALA A 202 18.47 11.09 12.44
C ALA A 202 17.02 10.58 12.57
N ARG A 203 16.05 11.47 12.79
CA ARG A 203 14.62 11.13 12.74
C ARG A 203 14.18 10.75 11.34
N LEU A 204 14.65 11.46 10.32
CA LEU A 204 14.36 11.16 8.93
C LEU A 204 14.99 9.81 8.51
N ASP A 205 16.20 9.49 8.95
CA ASP A 205 16.91 8.24 8.59
C ASP A 205 16.19 6.95 9.05
N LYS A 206 15.24 7.07 10.00
CA LYS A 206 14.36 5.98 10.44
C LYS A 206 13.35 5.54 9.36
N TYR A 207 13.10 6.39 8.36
CA TYR A 207 12.22 6.09 7.23
C TYR A 207 13.03 5.51 6.07
N HIS A 208 12.58 4.35 5.60
CA HIS A 208 13.21 3.63 4.48
C HIS A 208 13.03 4.40 3.17
N LEU A 209 11.84 5.00 2.98
CA LEU A 209 11.53 5.83 1.84
C LEU A 209 11.04 7.20 2.30
N LEU A 210 11.62 8.26 1.75
CA LEU A 210 11.11 9.62 1.89
C LEU A 210 10.60 10.10 0.55
N ILE A 211 9.30 10.41 0.49
CA ILE A 211 8.64 10.96 -0.69
C ILE A 211 8.66 12.49 -0.58
N LEU A 212 9.39 13.13 -1.49
CA LEU A 212 9.52 14.57 -1.64
C LEU A 212 8.66 15.03 -2.82
N ASP A 213 7.50 15.61 -2.50
CA ASP A 213 6.59 16.14 -3.52
C ASP A 213 6.97 17.57 -3.90
N ASP A 214 6.81 17.92 -5.19
CA ASP A 214 6.97 19.27 -5.73
C ASP A 214 8.38 19.87 -5.50
N PHE A 215 9.43 19.10 -5.82
CA PHE A 215 10.84 19.47 -5.59
C PHE A 215 11.27 20.80 -6.24
N ALA A 216 10.70 21.11 -7.40
CA ALA A 216 11.08 22.28 -8.20
C ALA A 216 10.54 23.62 -7.67
N TYR A 217 9.75 23.62 -6.59
CA TYR A 217 9.19 24.85 -6.00
C TYR A 217 9.97 25.36 -4.78
N VAL A 218 11.10 24.75 -4.43
CA VAL A 218 12.00 25.27 -3.38
C VAL A 218 12.60 26.60 -3.84
N SER A 219 12.60 27.59 -2.95
CA SER A 219 13.05 28.94 -3.28
C SER A 219 14.58 28.98 -3.41
N ARG A 220 15.11 29.96 -4.16
CA ARG A 220 16.56 30.13 -4.36
C ARG A 220 17.31 30.67 -3.14
N ASP A 221 16.83 30.38 -1.93
CA ASP A 221 17.57 30.71 -0.73
C ASP A 221 18.74 29.73 -0.56
N GLN A 222 19.94 30.28 -0.36
CA GLN A 222 21.14 29.49 -0.13
C GLN A 222 20.99 28.64 1.13
N ALA A 223 20.30 29.15 2.15
CA ALA A 223 20.03 28.40 3.36
C ALA A 223 19.20 27.15 3.05
N GLU A 224 18.06 27.31 2.35
CA GLU A 224 17.13 26.24 1.94
C GLU A 224 17.85 25.16 1.12
N THR A 225 18.62 25.59 0.13
CA THR A 225 19.36 24.72 -0.77
C THR A 225 20.42 23.89 -0.02
N SER A 226 21.13 24.52 0.93
CA SER A 226 22.17 23.85 1.73
C SER A 226 21.64 22.66 2.49
N VAL A 227 20.49 22.84 3.13
CA VAL A 227 19.85 21.81 3.96
C VAL A 227 19.27 20.68 3.09
N LEU A 228 18.75 21.01 1.91
CA LEU A 228 18.28 20.01 0.96
C LEU A 228 19.43 19.15 0.43
N PHE A 229 20.57 19.76 0.11
CA PHE A 229 21.78 19.03 -0.30
C PHE A 229 22.31 18.10 0.79
N GLU A 230 22.30 18.56 2.04
CA GLU A 230 22.71 17.77 3.20
C GLU A 230 21.80 16.55 3.39
N LEU A 231 20.48 16.72 3.24
CA LEU A 231 19.52 15.62 3.26
C LEU A 231 19.79 14.59 2.15
N ILE A 232 20.03 15.05 0.91
CA ILE A 232 20.34 14.18 -0.23
C ILE A 232 21.65 13.42 0.03
N SER A 233 22.68 14.13 0.49
CA SER A 233 24.00 13.56 0.77
C SER A 233 23.96 12.53 1.90
N ALA A 234 23.18 12.78 2.96
CA ALA A 234 23.06 11.86 4.09
C ALA A 234 22.29 10.57 3.74
N ARG A 235 21.43 10.60 2.72
CA ARG A 235 20.65 9.44 2.28
C ARG A 235 21.28 8.68 1.13
N TYR A 236 22.20 9.30 0.40
CA TYR A 236 22.93 8.67 -0.69
C TYR A 236 23.53 7.32 -0.27
N GLU A 237 23.26 6.26 -1.06
CA GLU A 237 23.67 4.86 -0.82
C GLU A 237 23.23 4.23 0.52
N ARG A 238 22.33 4.91 1.26
CA ARG A 238 21.86 4.44 2.58
C ARG A 238 20.36 4.25 2.64
N ARG A 239 19.59 5.21 2.10
CA ARG A 239 18.13 5.24 2.15
C ARG A 239 17.57 5.83 0.86
N SER A 240 16.41 5.34 0.47
CA SER A 240 15.77 5.75 -0.77
C SER A 240 15.01 7.06 -0.67
N LEU A 241 15.04 7.82 -1.77
CA LEU A 241 14.22 9.00 -2.01
C LEU A 241 13.27 8.76 -3.18
N LEU A 242 12.02 9.19 -3.06
CA LEU A 242 11.12 9.34 -4.20
C LEU A 242 10.84 10.83 -4.42
N ILE A 243 11.24 11.36 -5.56
CA ILE A 243 11.12 12.80 -5.87
C ILE A 243 10.11 13.00 -6.98
N THR A 244 9.17 13.93 -6.80
CA THR A 244 8.32 14.42 -7.89
C THR A 244 8.80 15.80 -8.34
N ALA A 245 9.02 15.96 -9.65
CA ALA A 245 9.47 17.20 -10.24
C ALA A 245 8.63 17.55 -11.48
N ASN A 246 8.38 18.85 -11.67
CA ASN A 246 7.68 19.38 -12.84
C ASN A 246 8.62 19.75 -14.00
N GLN A 247 9.92 19.84 -13.72
CA GLN A 247 10.98 20.30 -14.63
C GLN A 247 12.05 19.21 -14.80
N PRO A 248 12.62 19.06 -16.00
CA PRO A 248 13.71 18.11 -16.25
C PRO A 248 14.99 18.57 -15.54
N PHE A 249 15.96 17.65 -15.39
CA PHE A 249 17.23 17.91 -14.69
C PHE A 249 18.00 19.15 -15.21
N GLY A 250 17.93 19.42 -16.52
CA GLY A 250 18.60 20.60 -17.11
C GLY A 250 18.13 21.94 -16.54
N GLU A 251 16.91 21.99 -15.99
CA GLU A 251 16.34 23.18 -15.37
C GLU A 251 16.54 23.25 -13.84
N TRP A 252 17.18 22.26 -13.23
CA TRP A 252 17.42 22.25 -11.77
C TRP A 252 18.45 23.29 -11.31
N ASN A 253 19.17 23.90 -12.26
CA ASN A 253 19.92 25.14 -12.04
C ASN A 253 19.05 26.29 -11.49
N ARG A 254 17.71 26.17 -11.61
CA ARG A 254 16.78 27.14 -11.02
C ARG A 254 16.49 26.90 -9.54
N VAL A 255 16.72 25.68 -9.05
CA VAL A 255 16.45 25.26 -7.66
C VAL A 255 17.67 25.55 -6.78
N PHE A 256 18.86 25.23 -7.28
CA PHE A 256 20.13 25.46 -6.59
C PHE A 256 20.81 26.72 -7.16
N PRO A 257 21.13 27.73 -6.35
CA PRO A 257 21.78 28.95 -6.82
C PRO A 257 23.24 28.74 -7.27
N ASP A 258 23.95 27.75 -6.70
CA ASP A 258 25.32 27.40 -7.08
C ASP A 258 25.33 26.21 -8.07
N PRO A 259 25.81 26.40 -9.32
CA PRO A 259 25.89 25.33 -10.32
C PRO A 259 26.69 24.10 -9.88
N ALA A 260 27.76 24.29 -9.10
CA ALA A 260 28.59 23.17 -8.63
C ALA A 260 27.81 22.29 -7.64
N MET A 261 27.08 22.92 -6.72
CA MET A 261 26.19 22.25 -5.79
C MET A 261 25.04 21.51 -6.51
N THR A 262 24.44 22.12 -7.54
CA THR A 262 23.41 21.49 -8.37
C THR A 262 23.91 20.18 -8.97
N LEU A 263 25.08 20.23 -9.60
CA LEU A 263 25.67 19.07 -10.27
C LEU A 263 25.94 17.96 -9.26
N ALA A 264 26.51 18.31 -8.11
CA ALA A 264 26.79 17.38 -7.02
C ALA A 264 25.51 16.75 -6.43
N ALA A 265 24.42 17.50 -6.32
CA ALA A 265 23.13 16.99 -5.83
C ALA A 265 22.48 16.05 -6.84
N VAL A 266 22.44 16.46 -8.11
CA VAL A 266 21.84 15.68 -9.21
C VAL A 266 22.60 14.38 -9.43
N ASP A 267 23.93 14.42 -9.42
CA ASP A 267 24.78 13.24 -9.56
C ASP A 267 24.44 12.17 -8.50
N ARG A 268 24.40 12.56 -7.22
CA ARG A 268 24.01 11.66 -6.11
C ARG A 268 22.59 11.13 -6.23
N LEU A 269 21.66 11.95 -6.71
CA LEU A 269 20.28 11.51 -6.89
C LEU A 269 20.14 10.51 -8.02
N VAL A 270 20.83 10.73 -9.15
CA VAL A 270 20.64 9.99 -10.41
C VAL A 270 21.50 8.74 -10.48
N HIS A 271 22.65 8.68 -9.81
CA HIS A 271 23.59 7.56 -9.90
C HIS A 271 22.92 6.18 -9.68
N HIS A 272 21.99 6.10 -8.72
CA HIS A 272 21.18 4.92 -8.47
C HIS A 272 19.68 5.24 -8.51
N ALA A 273 19.19 5.88 -9.58
CA ALA A 273 17.77 6.20 -9.74
C ALA A 273 17.06 5.40 -10.84
N THR A 274 15.80 5.02 -10.57
CA THR A 274 14.84 4.73 -11.65
C THR A 274 14.04 5.99 -11.95
N ILE A 275 14.07 6.41 -13.22
CA ILE A 275 13.44 7.64 -13.67
C ILE A 275 12.18 7.29 -14.47
N PHE A 276 11.06 7.92 -14.12
CA PHE A 276 9.81 7.84 -14.86
C PHE A 276 9.44 9.19 -15.44
N GLU A 277 9.23 9.24 -16.75
CA GLU A 277 8.77 10.43 -17.44
C GLU A 277 7.27 10.31 -17.76
N MET A 278 6.47 11.22 -17.22
CA MET A 278 5.02 11.30 -17.38
C MET A 278 4.66 12.44 -18.32
N ASN A 279 4.85 12.26 -19.63
CA ASN A 279 4.50 13.29 -20.61
C ASN A 279 3.02 13.17 -21.05
N VAL A 280 2.10 13.64 -20.21
CA VAL A 280 0.65 13.49 -20.41
C VAL A 280 -0.10 14.79 -20.20
N GLU A 281 -1.18 15.00 -20.96
CA GLU A 281 -2.13 16.09 -20.73
C GLU A 281 -2.68 16.09 -19.30
N SER A 282 -2.69 17.26 -18.69
CA SER A 282 -3.05 17.47 -17.28
C SER A 282 -4.39 16.82 -16.93
N TYR A 283 -4.36 15.78 -16.10
CA TYR A 283 -5.54 15.11 -15.55
C TYR A 283 -6.47 16.11 -14.85
N ARG A 284 -5.89 17.07 -14.11
CA ARG A 284 -6.65 18.15 -13.45
C ARG A 284 -7.45 19.00 -14.44
N ARG A 285 -6.91 19.28 -15.62
CA ARG A 285 -7.63 20.02 -16.68
C ARG A 285 -8.78 19.20 -17.25
N ARG A 286 -8.57 17.90 -17.50
CA ARG A 286 -9.64 16.99 -17.95
C ARG A 286 -10.77 16.87 -16.93
N THR A 287 -10.46 16.67 -15.64
CA THR A 287 -11.48 16.63 -14.59
C THR A 287 -12.23 17.96 -14.44
N ALA A 288 -11.53 19.09 -14.54
CA ALA A 288 -12.17 20.41 -14.47
C ALA A 288 -13.07 20.69 -15.68
N GLN A 289 -12.65 20.30 -16.89
CA GLN A 289 -13.48 20.40 -18.10
C GLN A 289 -14.70 19.47 -18.01
N ALA A 290 -14.52 18.21 -17.58
CA ALA A 290 -15.62 17.26 -17.38
C ALA A 290 -16.65 17.76 -16.36
N ARG A 291 -16.21 18.42 -15.27
CA ARG A 291 -17.11 19.07 -14.30
C ARG A 291 -17.86 20.27 -14.88
N ARG A 292 -17.23 21.03 -15.79
CA ARG A 292 -17.88 22.15 -16.49
C ARG A 292 -18.91 21.68 -17.52
N THR A 293 -18.67 20.57 -18.19
CA THR A 293 -19.64 19.95 -19.13
C THR A 293 -20.73 19.13 -18.42
N GLY A 294 -20.48 18.66 -17.19
CA GLY A 294 -21.43 17.86 -16.40
C GLY A 294 -22.39 18.64 -15.49
N ALA A 295 -22.26 19.97 -15.40
CA ALA A 295 -23.18 20.85 -14.67
C ALA A 295 -24.16 21.56 -15.63
N GLY A 296 -24.69 20.82 -16.62
CA GLY A 296 -25.88 21.23 -17.35
C GLY A 296 -27.09 21.00 -16.45
N ARG A 297 -27.68 22.07 -15.92
CA ARG A 297 -29.02 22.10 -15.31
C ARG A 297 -29.95 21.17 -16.10
N PRO A 298 -30.66 20.20 -15.49
CA PRO A 298 -31.61 19.38 -16.25
C PRO A 298 -32.64 20.33 -16.89
N PRO A 299 -33.01 20.12 -18.16
CA PRO A 299 -33.99 20.97 -18.82
C PRO A 299 -35.27 20.97 -17.98
N ALA A 300 -35.72 22.15 -17.58
CA ALA A 300 -37.03 22.31 -16.98
C ALA A 300 -38.05 21.79 -17.99
N TYR A 301 -38.87 20.83 -17.56
CA TYR A 301 -39.94 20.23 -18.35
C TYR A 301 -40.62 21.26 -19.25
N THR A 302 -40.43 21.17 -20.56
CA THR A 302 -41.33 21.79 -21.52
C THR A 302 -42.60 20.94 -21.54
N THR A 303 -43.65 21.44 -20.92
CA THR A 303 -45.01 20.91 -21.04
C THR A 303 -45.35 20.71 -22.52
N PRO A 304 -45.77 19.52 -22.97
CA PRO A 304 -46.25 19.35 -24.33
C PRO A 304 -47.51 20.19 -24.50
N LYS A 305 -47.50 21.12 -25.45
CA LYS A 305 -48.68 21.87 -25.87
C LYS A 305 -49.58 20.87 -26.61
N VAL A 306 -50.59 20.35 -25.92
CA VAL A 306 -51.66 19.55 -26.53
C VAL A 306 -52.34 20.45 -27.58
N LEU A 307 -52.25 20.03 -28.84
CA LEU A 307 -52.92 20.66 -29.96
C LEU A 307 -54.36 20.12 -29.99
N GLU A 308 -55.28 20.77 -29.26
CA GLU A 308 -56.71 20.51 -29.45
C GLU A 308 -57.13 21.03 -30.82
N THR A 309 -57.35 20.08 -31.73
CA THR A 309 -57.94 20.32 -33.04
C THR A 309 -59.46 20.26 -32.84
N ILE A 310 -60.09 21.41 -32.65
CA ILE A 310 -61.55 21.52 -32.68
C ILE A 310 -62.00 21.31 -34.13
N ARG A 311 -62.76 20.24 -34.33
CA ARG A 311 -63.54 19.96 -35.53
C ARG A 311 -64.87 20.70 -35.38
N ASP A 312 -65.17 21.61 -36.31
CA ASP A 312 -66.54 21.98 -36.65
C ASP A 312 -66.69 21.82 -38.16
N ASN A 313 -67.22 20.67 -38.57
CA ASN A 313 -67.88 20.51 -39.85
C ASN A 313 -69.35 20.84 -39.60
N GLN A 314 -69.82 21.91 -40.21
CA GLN A 314 -71.22 22.28 -40.29
C GLN A 314 -72.00 21.23 -41.08
N ASP A 315 -73.07 20.76 -40.43
CA ASP A 315 -74.43 20.63 -40.92
C ASP A 315 -74.68 19.93 -42.26
N GLU A 316 -75.24 18.74 -42.07
CA GLU A 316 -76.29 18.06 -42.82
C GLU A 316 -76.89 18.79 -44.02
N ASN A 317 -76.97 18.01 -45.11
CA ASN A 317 -77.95 18.18 -46.17
C ASN A 317 -79.36 18.27 -45.58
N ASP A 318 -80.10 19.30 -45.99
CA ASP A 318 -81.51 19.20 -46.38
C ASP A 318 -81.71 20.35 -47.40
N ASP A 319 -82.01 19.98 -48.65
CA ASP A 319 -83.35 20.14 -49.24
C ASP A 319 -83.68 21.61 -49.55
N LEU A 320 -84.27 22.00 -50.67
CA LEU A 320 -84.76 21.37 -51.89
C LEU A 320 -85.25 22.56 -52.72
N ALA A 321 -85.23 22.42 -54.05
CA ALA A 321 -86.25 22.97 -54.95
C ALA A 321 -86.47 24.50 -54.98
N SER A 322 -86.63 25.18 -56.10
CA SER A 322 -87.11 24.78 -57.42
C SER A 322 -87.16 26.06 -58.27
N ASP A 323 -86.85 25.88 -59.55
CA ASP A 323 -87.61 26.41 -60.67
C ASP A 323 -87.82 27.92 -60.88
N ASN A 324 -87.21 28.31 -62.02
CA ASN A 324 -87.84 28.95 -63.18
C ASN A 324 -88.04 30.47 -63.21
N GLN A 325 -87.15 31.07 -63.99
CA GLN A 325 -87.40 32.04 -65.06
C GLN A 325 -88.80 32.66 -65.17
N ASN A 326 -88.85 33.96 -64.85
CA ASN A 326 -89.35 35.09 -65.65
C ASN A 326 -90.47 34.85 -66.71
N ARG A 327 -91.61 35.54 -66.51
CA ARG A 327 -92.72 35.89 -67.46
C ARG A 327 -93.54 34.69 -67.98
N HIS A 328 -94.87 34.63 -67.84
CA HIS A 328 -95.93 35.60 -68.15
C HIS A 328 -97.16 35.34 -67.28
#